data_AF-A0A923R7B1-F1
#
_entry.id   AF-A0A923R7B1-F1
#
_cell.length_a   1.000
_cell.length_b   1.000
_cell.length_c   1.000
_cell.angle_alpha   90.00
_cell.angle_beta   90.00
_cell.angle_gamma   90.00
#
_symmetry.space_group_name_H-M   'P 1'
#
loop_
_entity.id
_entity.type
_entity.pdbx_description
1 polymer ?
#
loop_
_entity_poly.entity_id
_entity_poly.type
_entity_poly.pdbx_seq_one_letter_code
_entity_poly.pdbx_strand_id
1 'polypeptide(L)'
;MRCLYWVRSDLRLHDNYTLELFCRDSEYGTFLWTPSPSYLRAGKIRKEFVDACVASFHRSLMPNAQMLQIGAQSIDVEIARQIEKHKIECLYFTREFACEELDAEARISKLCHEKGVEVIAVDQSTLIRENDLPFLLADLPSVFTVFKKKVEAKLKVRDLASLPLQYPRLISSIPESHYFTGSTALEDPAGETAARSRLQEYLWNTDSIQTYKITRNGLLGLNDSTKLSPWLNQGCLSSRQIHHELFRYEQERVTNDSTYWLRFELLWRDYFKFLSRKNGNRIFRQQGLRSDQNLEPVGELAQERYLSWCTGKTADSFVNANIHELNETGWMSNRGRQNVASYLIHQLQVPWTWGARYFEEQLFDYDPDLNWGNWLYLSGRGTDPRSRVFNAALQAQIYDPGEVYQKKWNRA
;
A
#
# COMPACT_ATOMS: atom_id res chain seq x y z
N MET A 1 11.51 15.49 26.38
CA MET A 1 10.30 14.64 26.53
C MET A 1 10.63 13.17 26.33
N ARG A 2 9.88 12.26 26.97
CA ARG A 2 9.97 10.80 26.77
C ARG A 2 8.88 10.31 25.83
N CYS A 3 9.24 9.83 24.65
CA CYS A 3 8.29 9.60 23.57
C CYS A 3 8.36 8.17 23.01
N LEU A 4 7.22 7.69 22.52
CA LEU A 4 7.16 6.49 21.70
C LEU A 4 6.88 6.86 20.25
N TYR A 5 7.48 6.15 19.31
CA TYR A 5 7.06 6.17 17.91
C TYR A 5 6.53 4.80 17.53
N TRP A 6 5.22 4.71 17.32
CA TRP A 6 4.57 3.53 16.75
C TRP A 6 4.70 3.52 15.22
N VAL A 7 5.61 2.67 14.74
CA VAL A 7 5.95 2.43 13.34
C VAL A 7 4.99 1.42 12.74
N ARG A 8 4.48 1.69 11.53
CA ARG A 8 3.59 0.81 10.78
C ARG A 8 4.04 0.75 9.31
N SER A 9 3.23 1.27 8.39
CA SER A 9 3.51 1.31 6.95
C SER A 9 4.27 2.59 6.56
N ASP A 10 5.27 2.96 7.35
CA ASP A 10 6.14 4.12 7.19
C ASP A 10 7.62 3.75 7.44
N LEU A 11 8.02 2.56 6.95
CA LEU A 11 9.34 1.93 7.14
C LEU A 11 10.46 2.58 6.30
N ARG A 12 10.66 3.89 6.47
CA ARG A 12 11.71 4.69 5.83
C ARG A 12 12.20 5.83 6.71
N LEU A 13 13.42 6.28 6.45
CA LEU A 13 14.00 7.49 7.04
C LEU A 13 13.70 8.73 6.18
N HIS A 14 13.81 8.62 4.86
CA HIS A 14 13.65 9.77 3.97
C HIS A 14 12.19 10.15 3.80
N ASP A 15 11.92 11.44 3.75
CA ASP A 15 10.56 11.98 3.68
C ASP A 15 9.61 11.40 4.74
N ASN A 16 10.12 11.14 5.95
CA ASN A 16 9.31 10.70 7.08
C ASN A 16 9.10 11.87 8.06
N TYR A 17 8.00 12.58 7.90
CA TYR A 17 7.68 13.75 8.71
C TYR A 17 7.33 13.38 10.16
N THR A 18 6.72 12.21 10.39
CA THR A 18 6.50 11.70 11.75
C THR A 18 7.82 11.46 12.46
N LEU A 19 8.80 10.86 11.76
CA LEU A 19 10.16 10.67 12.27
C LEU A 19 10.85 12.00 12.55
N GLU A 20 10.75 12.98 11.65
CA GLU A 20 11.33 14.31 11.82
C GLU A 20 10.82 14.97 13.11
N LEU A 21 9.49 14.98 13.31
CA LEU A 21 8.87 15.53 14.53
C LEU A 21 9.30 14.76 15.78
N PHE A 22 9.25 13.43 15.73
CA PHE A 22 9.67 12.57 16.84
C PHE A 22 11.12 12.86 17.26
N CYS A 23 12.05 12.91 16.31
CA CYS A 23 13.47 13.16 16.60
C CYS A 23 13.73 14.60 17.08
N ARG A 24 12.98 15.58 16.57
CA ARG A 24 13.13 16.99 16.98
C ARG A 24 12.64 17.23 18.41
N ASP A 25 11.52 16.64 18.77
CA ASP A 25 10.78 17.00 20.00
C ASP A 25 11.09 16.04 21.18
N SER A 26 11.69 14.88 20.90
CA SER A 26 12.01 13.87 21.92
C SER A 26 13.42 14.01 22.45
N GLU A 27 13.57 14.00 23.78
CA GLU A 27 14.88 13.89 24.43
C GLU A 27 15.25 12.41 24.59
N TYR A 28 14.25 11.62 25.00
CA TYR A 28 14.34 10.17 25.08
C TYR A 28 13.25 9.53 24.22
N GLY A 29 13.59 8.50 23.46
CA GLY A 29 12.68 7.89 22.50
C GLY A 29 12.89 6.39 22.32
N THR A 30 11.81 5.68 22.04
CA THR A 30 11.81 4.27 21.64
C THR A 30 10.86 4.04 20.48
N PHE A 31 11.29 3.25 19.49
CA PHE A 31 10.45 2.82 18.38
C PHE A 31 9.70 1.53 18.75
N LEU A 32 8.45 1.43 18.36
CA LEU A 32 7.59 0.25 18.52
C LEU A 32 7.05 -0.14 17.16
N TRP A 33 7.17 -1.41 16.77
CA TRP A 33 6.52 -1.94 15.58
C TRP A 33 5.56 -3.07 15.95
N THR A 34 4.39 -3.09 15.32
CA THR A 34 3.41 -4.17 15.44
C THR A 34 2.94 -4.59 14.05
N PRO A 35 2.69 -5.89 13.83
CA PRO A 35 2.06 -6.35 12.60
C PRO A 35 0.67 -5.72 12.40
N SER A 36 0.37 -5.28 11.18
CA SER A 36 -0.98 -4.84 10.85
C SER A 36 -1.98 -6.01 10.89
N PRO A 37 -3.28 -5.75 11.09
CA PRO A 37 -4.31 -6.78 10.96
C PRO A 37 -4.23 -7.54 9.61
N SER A 38 -3.96 -6.82 8.52
CA SER A 38 -3.77 -7.42 7.19
C SER A 38 -2.50 -8.26 7.07
N TYR A 39 -1.42 -7.95 7.80
CA TYR A 39 -0.25 -8.82 7.86
C TYR A 39 -0.60 -10.18 8.46
N LEU A 40 -1.44 -10.23 9.51
CA LEU A 40 -1.82 -11.50 10.14
C LEU A 40 -2.53 -12.45 9.17
N ARG A 41 -3.36 -11.89 8.28
CA ARG A 41 -4.09 -12.60 7.21
C ARG A 41 -3.29 -12.83 5.93
N ALA A 42 -2.02 -12.40 5.91
CA ALA A 42 -1.17 -12.50 4.72
C ALA A 42 -0.65 -13.93 4.48
N GLY A 43 -0.49 -14.26 3.19
CA GLY A 43 0.29 -15.41 2.74
C GLY A 43 1.79 -15.24 3.01
N LYS A 44 2.54 -16.33 2.85
CA LYS A 44 3.97 -16.43 3.18
C LYS A 44 4.82 -15.35 2.50
N ILE A 45 4.64 -15.14 1.20
CA ILE A 45 5.45 -14.21 0.40
C ILE A 45 5.37 -12.78 0.95
N ARG A 46 4.16 -12.30 1.27
CA ARG A 46 4.01 -10.96 1.85
C ARG A 46 4.64 -10.87 3.25
N LYS A 47 4.45 -11.89 4.10
CA LYS A 47 5.03 -11.89 5.45
C LYS A 47 6.55 -11.76 5.38
N GLU A 48 7.20 -12.57 4.54
CA GLU A 48 8.65 -12.52 4.32
C GLU A 48 9.09 -11.13 3.82
N PHE A 49 8.39 -10.53 2.87
CA PHE A 49 8.73 -9.19 2.37
C PHE A 49 8.56 -8.09 3.43
N VAL A 50 7.48 -8.14 4.23
CA VAL A 50 7.25 -7.16 5.30
C VAL A 50 8.30 -7.31 6.39
N ASP A 51 8.59 -8.54 6.83
CA ASP A 51 9.61 -8.81 7.84
C ASP A 51 10.97 -8.29 7.39
N ALA A 52 11.32 -8.50 6.12
CA ALA A 52 12.51 -7.96 5.48
C ALA A 52 12.54 -6.42 5.44
N CYS A 53 11.41 -5.76 5.14
CA CYS A 53 11.29 -4.29 5.23
C CYS A 53 11.53 -3.77 6.65
N VAL A 54 10.95 -4.44 7.65
CA VAL A 54 11.08 -4.10 9.07
C VAL A 54 12.52 -4.27 9.54
N ALA A 55 13.18 -5.36 9.14
CA ALA A 55 14.60 -5.63 9.38
C ALA A 55 15.50 -4.52 8.80
N SER A 56 15.21 -4.11 7.57
CA SER A 56 15.93 -3.06 6.85
C SER A 56 15.77 -1.70 7.52
N PHE A 57 14.55 -1.34 7.94
CA PHE A 57 14.28 -0.12 8.70
C PHE A 57 15.01 -0.13 10.05
N HIS A 58 14.93 -1.23 10.79
CA HIS A 58 15.64 -1.37 12.07
C HIS A 58 17.15 -1.18 11.93
N ARG A 59 17.79 -1.80 10.91
CA ARG A 59 19.21 -1.59 10.61
C ARG A 59 19.54 -0.13 10.32
N SER A 60 18.64 0.57 9.61
CA SER A 60 18.85 1.97 9.24
C SER A 60 18.77 2.92 10.44
N LEU A 61 18.12 2.51 11.54
CA LEU A 61 18.10 3.25 12.81
C LEU A 61 19.39 3.06 13.63
N MET A 62 20.10 1.94 13.44
CA MET A 62 21.30 1.60 14.21
C MET A 62 22.53 2.43 13.78
N PRO A 63 23.46 2.74 14.70
CA PRO A 63 23.47 2.40 16.13
C PRO A 63 22.67 3.38 17.01
N ASN A 64 21.98 4.36 16.42
CA ASN A 64 21.49 5.55 17.12
C ASN A 64 20.16 5.32 17.85
N ALA A 65 19.37 4.34 17.40
CA ALA A 65 18.09 4.00 18.00
C ALA A 65 17.79 2.50 17.88
N GLN A 66 16.82 2.03 18.67
CA GLN A 66 16.37 0.64 18.72
C GLN A 66 14.85 0.58 18.55
N MET A 67 14.38 -0.51 17.94
CA MET A 67 12.97 -0.78 17.72
C MET A 67 12.53 -2.07 18.43
N LEU A 68 11.47 -1.97 19.20
CA LEU A 68 10.80 -3.10 19.82
C LEU A 68 9.81 -3.72 18.84
N GLN A 69 9.95 -5.01 18.57
CA GLN A 69 8.94 -5.78 17.85
C GLN A 69 7.92 -6.33 18.83
N ILE A 70 6.66 -5.97 18.60
CA ILE A 70 5.53 -6.46 19.38
C ILE A 70 5.01 -7.71 18.69
N GLY A 71 5.16 -8.86 19.36
CA GLY A 71 4.72 -10.16 18.87
C GLY A 71 3.19 -10.34 18.98
N ALA A 72 2.75 -11.48 19.53
CA ALA A 72 1.33 -11.81 19.63
C ALA A 72 0.51 -10.97 20.65
N GLN A 73 1.15 -10.05 21.37
CA GLN A 73 0.47 -9.18 22.31
C GLN A 73 -0.23 -8.03 21.56
N SER A 74 -1.38 -7.60 22.07
CA SER A 74 -2.07 -6.45 21.50
C SER A 74 -1.27 -5.17 21.76
N ILE A 75 -1.20 -4.30 20.74
CA ILE A 75 -0.43 -3.04 20.74
C ILE A 75 -0.84 -2.10 21.88
N ASP A 76 -2.13 -2.09 22.26
CA ASP A 76 -2.65 -1.29 23.37
C ASP A 76 -2.08 -1.74 24.73
N VAL A 77 -1.97 -3.04 24.97
CA VAL A 77 -1.36 -3.61 26.18
C VAL A 77 0.10 -3.22 26.29
N GLU A 78 0.83 -3.32 25.19
CA GLU A 78 2.25 -2.97 25.16
C GLU A 78 2.48 -1.46 25.33
N ILE A 79 1.70 -0.62 24.64
CA ILE A 79 1.76 0.84 24.83
C ILE A 79 1.43 1.20 26.28
N ALA A 80 0.38 0.63 26.89
CA ALA A 80 0.04 0.87 28.29
C ALA A 80 1.20 0.52 29.23
N ARG A 81 1.83 -0.64 29.01
CA ARG A 81 2.99 -1.11 29.78
C ARG A 81 4.17 -0.15 29.66
N GLN A 82 4.46 0.35 28.46
CA GLN A 82 5.55 1.29 28.22
C GLN A 82 5.28 2.64 28.90
N ILE A 83 4.04 3.15 28.81
CA ILE A 83 3.60 4.38 29.49
C ILE A 83 3.85 4.27 31.00
N GLU A 84 3.38 3.18 31.62
CA GLU A 84 3.47 3.00 33.08
C GLU A 84 4.92 2.85 33.55
N LYS A 85 5.71 2.04 32.84
CA LYS A 85 7.09 1.70 33.19
C LYS A 85 8.05 2.87 32.99
N HIS A 86 7.91 3.60 31.89
CA HIS A 86 8.90 4.59 31.47
C HIS A 86 8.46 6.04 31.60
N LYS A 87 7.20 6.28 32.00
CA LYS A 87 6.60 7.63 32.10
C LYS A 87 6.65 8.32 30.74
N ILE A 88 6.07 7.66 29.75
CA ILE A 88 5.93 8.22 28.40
C ILE A 88 4.99 9.42 28.46
N GLU A 89 5.37 10.48 27.77
CA GLU A 89 4.66 11.76 27.72
C GLU A 89 3.97 11.96 26.36
N CYS A 90 4.51 11.38 25.29
CA CYS A 90 4.00 11.56 23.94
C CYS A 90 4.10 10.28 23.08
N LEU A 91 3.10 10.05 22.23
CA LEU A 91 3.06 8.98 21.24
C LEU A 91 2.94 9.57 19.82
N TYR A 92 3.87 9.19 18.94
CA TYR A 92 3.90 9.57 17.53
C TYR A 92 3.47 8.40 16.66
N PHE A 93 2.65 8.66 15.64
CA PHE A 93 2.38 7.70 14.56
C PHE A 93 1.88 8.39 13.29
N THR A 94 2.06 7.72 12.15
CA THR A 94 1.49 8.11 10.86
C THR A 94 0.06 7.63 10.75
N ARG A 95 -0.91 8.49 10.39
CA ARG A 95 -2.32 8.12 10.21
C ARG A 95 -2.52 7.16 9.04
N GLU A 96 -3.45 6.22 9.23
CA GLU A 96 -3.94 5.31 8.19
C GLU A 96 -5.36 5.70 7.70
N PHE A 97 -5.86 4.97 6.71
CA PHE A 97 -7.15 5.28 6.04
C PHE A 97 -8.19 4.17 6.20
N ALA A 98 -7.77 2.91 6.28
CA ALA A 98 -8.65 1.75 6.37
C ALA A 98 -9.18 1.52 7.80
N CYS A 99 -10.32 0.83 7.89
CA CYS A 99 -11.12 0.80 9.12
C CYS A 99 -10.44 0.08 10.30
N GLU A 100 -9.76 -1.04 10.06
CA GLU A 100 -9.13 -1.80 11.13
C GLU A 100 -7.97 -1.01 11.77
N GLU A 101 -7.20 -0.31 10.95
CA GLU A 101 -6.13 0.59 11.38
C GLU A 101 -6.68 1.82 12.10
N LEU A 102 -7.76 2.44 11.59
CA LEU A 102 -8.42 3.58 12.24
C LEU A 102 -9.03 3.18 13.60
N ASP A 103 -9.62 1.99 13.71
CA ASP A 103 -10.15 1.49 14.97
C ASP A 103 -9.01 1.26 15.99
N ALA A 104 -7.85 0.78 15.55
CA ALA A 104 -6.66 0.66 16.40
C ALA A 104 -6.15 2.02 16.87
N GLU A 105 -6.05 3.00 15.96
CA GLU A 105 -5.69 4.39 16.30
C GLU A 105 -6.64 5.01 17.32
N ALA A 106 -7.95 4.81 17.16
CA ALA A 106 -8.96 5.33 18.08
C ALA A 106 -8.84 4.72 19.48
N ARG A 107 -8.63 3.40 19.57
CA ARG A 107 -8.42 2.69 20.85
C ARG A 107 -7.15 3.18 21.55
N ILE A 108 -6.04 3.28 20.83
CA ILE A 108 -4.75 3.73 21.37
C ILE A 108 -4.82 5.20 21.78
N SER A 109 -5.44 6.06 20.97
CA SER A 109 -5.59 7.48 21.31
C SER A 109 -6.42 7.69 22.57
N LYS A 110 -7.49 6.89 22.75
CA LYS A 110 -8.29 6.89 23.97
C LYS A 110 -7.46 6.45 25.19
N LEU A 111 -6.69 5.36 25.06
CA LEU A 111 -5.79 4.88 26.11
C LEU A 111 -4.76 5.96 26.51
N CYS A 112 -4.13 6.61 25.54
CA CYS A 112 -3.17 7.68 25.79
C CYS A 112 -3.83 8.86 26.52
N HIS A 113 -5.02 9.28 26.09
CA HIS A 113 -5.78 10.35 26.74
C HIS A 113 -6.09 10.02 28.22
N GLU A 114 -6.56 8.82 28.51
CA GLU A 114 -6.84 8.35 29.88
C GLU A 114 -5.59 8.31 30.77
N LYS A 115 -4.40 8.12 30.17
CA LYS A 115 -3.10 8.10 30.86
C LYS A 115 -2.38 9.46 30.85
N GLY A 116 -2.97 10.51 30.27
CA GLY A 116 -2.36 11.84 30.18
C GLY A 116 -1.18 11.93 29.19
N VAL A 117 -1.14 11.07 28.18
CA VAL A 117 -0.12 11.02 27.13
C VAL A 117 -0.62 11.76 25.89
N GLU A 118 0.19 12.70 25.37
CA GLU A 118 -0.12 13.42 24.15
C GLU A 118 0.00 12.50 22.92
N VAL A 119 -0.87 12.69 21.93
CA VAL A 119 -0.86 11.91 20.69
C VAL A 119 -0.62 12.82 19.49
N ILE A 120 0.48 12.56 18.78
CA ILE A 120 0.87 13.27 17.56
C ILE A 120 0.67 12.33 16.36
N ALA A 121 -0.53 12.42 15.77
CA ALA A 121 -0.94 11.62 14.62
C ALA A 121 -0.79 12.40 13.31
N VAL A 122 0.11 11.97 12.43
CA VAL A 122 0.57 12.74 11.25
C VAL A 122 0.03 12.15 9.95
N ASP A 123 -0.53 12.98 9.08
CA ASP A 123 -0.87 12.60 7.69
C ASP A 123 0.33 12.80 6.75
N GLN A 124 0.83 11.71 6.17
CA GLN A 124 1.99 11.74 5.26
C GLN A 124 2.07 10.59 4.24
N SER A 125 1.09 9.69 4.16
CA SER A 125 1.18 8.52 3.29
C SER A 125 0.65 8.75 1.87
N THR A 126 0.12 9.93 1.57
CA THR A 126 -0.37 10.38 0.25
C THR A 126 0.58 11.37 -0.44
N LEU A 127 0.47 11.53 -1.77
CA LEU A 127 1.19 12.56 -2.52
C LEU A 127 0.74 13.97 -2.11
N ILE A 128 -0.56 14.14 -1.90
CA ILE A 128 -1.19 15.37 -1.44
C ILE A 128 -1.80 15.10 -0.06
N ARG A 129 -1.54 15.93 0.93
CA ARG A 129 -2.17 15.77 2.26
C ARG A 129 -3.64 16.15 2.19
N GLU A 130 -4.45 15.59 3.09
CA GLU A 130 -5.88 15.88 3.14
C GLU A 130 -6.17 17.39 3.26
N ASN A 131 -5.38 18.10 4.08
CA ASN A 131 -5.52 19.54 4.31
C ASN A 131 -5.10 20.41 3.09
N ASP A 132 -4.43 19.83 2.10
CA ASP A 132 -4.04 20.53 0.86
C ASP A 132 -5.04 20.28 -0.27
N LEU A 133 -6.08 19.48 -0.04
CA LEU A 133 -7.12 19.25 -1.03
C LEU A 133 -7.88 20.56 -1.30
N PRO A 134 -8.27 20.82 -2.57
CA PRO A 134 -9.00 22.04 -2.93
C PRO A 134 -10.50 21.97 -2.57
N PHE A 135 -10.88 21.03 -1.71
CA PHE A 135 -12.22 20.74 -1.22
C PHE A 135 -12.11 19.98 0.11
N LEU A 136 -13.17 19.99 0.91
CA LEU A 136 -13.25 19.16 2.10
C LEU A 136 -13.37 17.69 1.71
N LEU A 137 -12.85 16.76 2.53
CA LEU A 137 -12.94 15.33 2.26
C LEU A 137 -14.38 14.85 2.06
N ALA A 138 -15.34 15.43 2.79
CA ALA A 138 -16.78 15.17 2.61
C ALA A 138 -17.25 15.41 1.15
N ASP A 139 -16.65 16.38 0.46
CA ASP A 139 -16.95 16.78 -0.92
C ASP A 139 -16.07 16.08 -1.97
N LEU A 140 -15.30 15.05 -1.57
CA LEU A 140 -14.49 14.25 -2.49
C LEU A 140 -15.36 13.78 -3.67
N PRO A 141 -14.99 14.13 -4.92
CA PRO A 141 -15.75 13.72 -6.10
C PRO A 141 -15.83 12.20 -6.21
N SER A 142 -16.99 11.66 -6.57
CA SER A 142 -17.16 10.22 -6.83
C SER A 142 -16.44 9.77 -8.11
N VAL A 143 -16.18 10.65 -9.07
CA VAL A 143 -15.51 10.26 -10.32
C VAL A 143 -14.05 10.72 -10.26
N PHE A 144 -13.11 9.78 -10.43
CA PHE A 144 -11.67 10.05 -10.40
C PHE A 144 -11.25 11.19 -11.34
N THR A 145 -11.79 11.24 -12.56
CA THR A 145 -11.45 12.32 -13.51
C THR A 145 -11.82 13.71 -12.98
N VAL A 146 -12.90 13.81 -12.20
CA VAL A 146 -13.32 15.08 -11.55
C VAL A 146 -12.39 15.40 -10.38
N PHE A 147 -12.05 14.41 -9.54
CA PHE A 147 -11.04 14.54 -8.49
C PHE A 147 -9.71 15.04 -9.06
N LYS A 148 -9.18 14.34 -10.07
CA LYS A 148 -7.93 14.65 -10.76
C LYS A 148 -7.92 16.09 -11.28
N LYS A 149 -8.95 16.50 -12.02
CA LYS A 149 -9.03 17.86 -12.59
C LYS A 149 -9.01 18.94 -11.50
N LYS A 150 -9.74 18.76 -10.39
CA LYS A 150 -9.77 19.71 -9.28
C LYS A 150 -8.40 19.80 -8.61
N VAL A 151 -7.77 18.66 -8.36
CA VAL A 151 -6.46 18.54 -7.71
C VAL A 151 -5.36 19.13 -8.59
N GLU A 152 -5.25 18.72 -9.86
CA GLU A 152 -4.22 19.19 -10.79
C GLU A 152 -4.25 20.71 -11.00
N ALA A 153 -5.45 21.32 -10.98
CA ALA A 153 -5.59 22.77 -11.12
C ALA A 153 -4.95 23.58 -9.98
N LYS A 154 -4.71 22.96 -8.82
CA LYS A 154 -4.09 23.58 -7.64
C LYS A 154 -2.96 22.72 -7.05
N LEU A 155 -2.41 21.80 -7.83
CA LEU A 155 -1.47 20.81 -7.33
C LEU A 155 -0.19 21.50 -6.87
N LYS A 156 0.07 21.43 -5.57
CA LYS A 156 1.34 21.81 -4.98
C LYS A 156 1.80 20.67 -4.08
N VAL A 157 2.72 19.86 -4.58
CA VAL A 157 3.34 18.81 -3.78
C VAL A 157 4.30 19.48 -2.79
N ARG A 158 4.18 19.14 -1.51
CA ARG A 158 5.05 19.69 -0.46
C ARG A 158 6.49 19.22 -0.66
N ASP A 159 7.43 20.03 -0.19
CA ASP A 159 8.84 19.62 -0.10
C ASP A 159 9.00 18.38 0.78
N LEU A 160 10.09 17.66 0.56
CA LEU A 160 10.40 16.45 1.33
C LEU A 160 10.76 16.82 2.77
N ALA A 161 10.35 15.98 3.71
CA ALA A 161 10.76 16.09 5.11
C ALA A 161 12.29 15.92 5.25
N SER A 162 12.88 16.61 6.22
CA SER A 162 14.32 16.56 6.44
C SER A 162 14.71 15.26 7.13
N LEU A 163 15.89 14.73 6.79
CA LEU A 163 16.47 13.63 7.57
C LEU A 163 16.83 14.13 8.98
N PRO A 164 16.51 13.37 10.04
CA PRO A 164 16.95 13.73 11.39
C PRO A 164 18.47 13.80 11.49
N LEU A 165 19.00 14.91 12.01
CA LEU A 165 20.43 15.05 12.29
C LEU A 165 20.85 14.26 13.55
N GLN A 166 19.91 14.06 14.48
CA GLN A 166 20.12 13.35 15.73
C GLN A 166 18.88 12.53 16.08
N TYR A 167 19.09 11.38 16.71
CA TYR A 167 18.03 10.55 17.27
C TYR A 167 17.93 10.77 18.78
N PRO A 168 16.74 10.62 19.37
CA PRO A 168 16.58 10.75 20.81
C PRO A 168 17.34 9.65 21.55
N ARG A 169 17.76 9.91 22.79
CA ARG A 169 18.44 8.90 23.62
C ARG A 169 17.48 7.75 23.94
N LEU A 170 17.98 6.53 24.04
CA LEU A 170 17.11 5.40 24.40
C LEU A 170 16.53 5.59 25.80
N ILE A 171 15.23 5.35 25.94
CA ILE A 171 14.50 5.44 27.22
C ILE A 171 15.06 4.44 28.26
N SER A 172 15.56 3.30 27.81
CA SER A 172 16.34 2.32 28.60
C SER A 172 16.95 1.26 27.68
N SER A 173 17.96 0.51 28.17
CA SER A 173 18.43 -0.71 27.50
C SER A 173 17.32 -1.74 27.43
N ILE A 174 16.81 -1.99 26.23
CA ILE A 174 15.84 -3.05 25.96
C ILE A 174 16.54 -4.41 26.20
N PRO A 175 15.88 -5.41 26.83
CA PRO A 175 16.46 -6.75 26.93
C PRO A 175 16.64 -7.37 25.54
N GLU A 176 17.79 -8.02 25.31
CA GLU A 176 18.15 -8.62 24.02
C GLU A 176 17.11 -9.60 23.46
N SER A 177 16.39 -10.29 24.34
CA SER A 177 15.35 -11.27 24.02
C SER A 177 14.09 -10.69 23.36
N HIS A 178 13.95 -9.36 23.30
CA HIS A 178 12.82 -8.67 22.66
C HIS A 178 13.20 -7.94 21.37
N TYR A 179 14.45 -8.11 20.91
CA TYR A 179 14.88 -7.54 19.65
C TYR A 179 14.28 -8.28 18.46
N PHE A 180 14.04 -7.53 17.40
CA PHE A 180 13.73 -8.08 16.09
C PHE A 180 14.91 -8.96 15.63
N THR A 181 14.66 -10.25 15.43
CA THR A 181 15.67 -11.26 15.00
C THR A 181 15.52 -11.67 13.53
N GLY A 182 14.80 -10.87 12.72
CA GLY A 182 14.61 -11.21 11.31
C GLY A 182 15.93 -11.27 10.53
N SER A 183 15.93 -12.14 9.52
CA SER A 183 17.08 -12.51 8.70
C SER A 183 17.88 -11.30 8.20
N THR A 184 19.20 -11.40 8.29
CA THR A 184 20.17 -10.31 8.16
C THR A 184 20.82 -10.22 6.77
N ALA A 185 20.20 -10.78 5.73
CA ALA A 185 20.78 -10.72 4.39
C ALA A 185 21.08 -9.26 3.98
N LEU A 186 22.32 -9.01 3.56
CA LEU A 186 22.82 -7.69 3.19
C LEU A 186 22.26 -7.21 1.85
N GLU A 187 21.86 -8.15 0.98
CA GLU A 187 21.24 -7.91 -0.33
C GLU A 187 19.77 -8.30 -0.29
N ASP A 188 18.99 -7.59 0.52
CA ASP A 188 17.56 -7.83 0.61
C ASP A 188 16.82 -7.02 -0.47
N PRO A 189 15.97 -7.63 -1.32
CA PRO A 189 15.10 -6.87 -2.24
C PRO A 189 14.08 -5.98 -1.50
N ALA A 190 13.99 -6.02 -0.18
CA ALA A 190 13.07 -5.23 0.63
C ALA A 190 13.69 -3.96 1.24
N GLY A 191 12.82 -3.09 1.78
CA GLY A 191 13.23 -1.88 2.51
C GLY A 191 13.57 -0.66 1.64
N GLU A 192 13.91 0.44 2.31
CA GLU A 192 14.09 1.76 1.68
C GLU A 192 15.23 1.81 0.66
N THR A 193 16.37 1.18 0.97
CA THR A 193 17.52 1.14 0.05
C THR A 193 17.16 0.46 -1.27
N ALA A 194 16.50 -0.70 -1.22
CA ALA A 194 16.05 -1.42 -2.40
C ALA A 194 15.00 -0.59 -3.18
N ALA A 195 14.06 0.06 -2.48
CA ALA A 195 13.05 0.91 -3.10
C ALA A 195 13.67 2.07 -3.89
N ARG A 196 14.65 2.76 -3.29
CA ARG A 196 15.37 3.87 -3.92
C ARG A 196 16.25 3.39 -5.07
N SER A 197 16.91 2.24 -4.92
CA SER A 197 17.68 1.61 -6.00
C SER A 197 16.79 1.29 -7.19
N ARG A 198 15.59 0.72 -6.95
CA ARG A 198 14.62 0.44 -8.02
C ARG A 198 14.12 1.72 -8.71
N LEU A 199 13.83 2.77 -7.95
CA LEU A 199 13.45 4.07 -8.51
C LEU A 199 14.59 4.63 -9.37
N GLN A 200 15.83 4.58 -8.88
CA GLN A 200 17.02 5.02 -9.59
C GLN A 200 17.23 4.24 -10.89
N GLU A 201 17.11 2.92 -10.83
CA GLU A 201 17.24 2.04 -11.98
C GLU A 201 16.19 2.35 -13.05
N TYR A 202 14.92 2.48 -12.64
CA TYR A 202 13.80 2.67 -13.56
C TYR A 202 13.82 4.05 -14.22
N LEU A 203 14.09 5.11 -13.45
CA LEU A 203 14.13 6.47 -13.97
C LEU A 203 15.44 6.74 -14.71
N TRP A 204 16.59 6.45 -14.11
CA TRP A 204 17.87 6.99 -14.59
C TRP A 204 18.74 5.98 -15.31
N ASN A 205 18.90 4.77 -14.79
CA ASN A 205 19.87 3.82 -15.36
C ASN A 205 19.32 3.21 -16.67
N THR A 206 18.03 2.88 -16.68
CA THR A 206 17.37 2.24 -17.83
C THR A 206 16.57 3.22 -18.69
N ASP A 207 16.32 4.43 -18.18
CA ASP A 207 15.56 5.48 -18.86
C ASP A 207 14.12 5.05 -19.24
N SER A 208 13.59 4.04 -18.54
CA SER A 208 12.34 3.35 -18.88
C SER A 208 11.09 4.21 -18.70
N ILE A 209 11.18 5.27 -17.87
CA ILE A 209 10.07 6.19 -17.61
C ILE A 209 9.58 6.91 -18.88
N GLN A 210 10.43 7.12 -19.89
CA GLN A 210 10.05 7.79 -21.13
C GLN A 210 8.93 7.07 -21.88
N THR A 211 8.85 5.75 -21.71
CA THR A 211 7.88 4.88 -22.40
C THR A 211 6.81 4.34 -21.46
N TYR A 212 6.78 4.75 -20.18
CA TYR A 212 5.85 4.21 -19.17
C TYR A 212 4.40 4.12 -19.63
N LYS A 213 3.84 5.17 -20.26
CA LYS A 213 2.44 5.15 -20.73
C LYS A 213 2.19 4.06 -21.77
N ILE A 214 3.19 3.77 -22.59
CA ILE A 214 3.14 2.76 -23.65
C ILE A 214 3.32 1.35 -23.06
N THR A 215 4.28 1.19 -22.13
CA THR A 215 4.69 -0.13 -21.63
C THR A 215 3.87 -0.64 -20.45
N ARG A 216 3.19 0.22 -19.67
CA ARG A 216 2.53 -0.13 -18.40
C ARG A 216 1.47 -1.23 -18.44
N ASN A 217 1.00 -1.63 -19.63
CA ASN A 217 0.09 -2.77 -19.80
C ASN A 217 0.82 -4.09 -20.09
N GLY A 218 2.15 -4.11 -20.07
CA GLY A 218 2.96 -5.32 -20.19
C GLY A 218 2.74 -6.28 -19.03
N LEU A 219 3.08 -7.55 -19.28
CA LEU A 219 2.81 -8.67 -18.37
C LEU A 219 4.07 -9.43 -17.92
N LEU A 220 5.23 -9.20 -18.54
CA LEU A 220 6.44 -10.04 -18.32
C LEU A 220 7.69 -9.24 -17.95
N GLY A 221 7.76 -7.96 -18.28
CA GLY A 221 8.99 -7.20 -18.23
C GLY A 221 9.19 -6.55 -16.87
N LEU A 222 10.40 -6.60 -16.31
CA LEU A 222 10.67 -5.86 -15.08
C LEU A 222 10.41 -4.36 -15.28
N ASN A 223 10.79 -3.83 -16.46
CA ASN A 223 10.69 -2.41 -16.81
C ASN A 223 9.45 -2.04 -17.63
N ASP A 224 8.46 -2.93 -17.77
CA ASP A 224 7.17 -2.53 -18.35
C ASP A 224 6.46 -1.47 -17.49
N SER A 225 6.78 -1.42 -16.20
CA SER A 225 6.26 -0.51 -15.18
C SER A 225 7.28 -0.34 -14.06
N THR A 226 7.03 0.60 -13.14
CA THR A 226 7.99 0.95 -12.07
C THR A 226 8.26 -0.20 -11.10
N LYS A 227 7.28 -1.10 -10.89
CA LYS A 227 7.27 -2.14 -9.85
C LYS A 227 7.40 -1.60 -8.42
N LEU A 228 7.11 -0.32 -8.18
CA LEU A 228 7.32 0.33 -6.88
C LEU A 228 6.23 0.04 -5.82
N SER A 229 5.14 -0.63 -6.20
CA SER A 229 3.98 -0.84 -5.32
C SER A 229 4.29 -1.54 -3.99
N PRO A 230 5.17 -2.56 -3.89
CA PRO A 230 5.45 -3.21 -2.61
C PRO A 230 6.06 -2.23 -1.60
N TRP A 231 7.05 -1.45 -2.03
CA TRP A 231 7.73 -0.47 -1.18
C TRP A 231 6.86 0.76 -0.86
N LEU A 232 5.99 1.19 -1.78
CA LEU A 232 5.01 2.25 -1.51
C LEU A 232 4.00 1.85 -0.43
N ASN A 233 3.64 0.56 -0.36
CA ASN A 233 2.62 0.08 0.55
C ASN A 233 3.17 -0.25 1.95
N GLN A 234 4.45 -0.62 2.03
CA GLN A 234 5.18 -0.70 3.32
C GLN A 234 5.78 0.64 3.77
N GLY A 235 5.62 1.69 2.96
CA GLY A 235 6.15 3.02 3.24
C GLY A 235 7.66 3.13 3.21
N CYS A 236 8.36 2.16 2.58
CA CYS A 236 9.79 2.20 2.31
C CYS A 236 10.16 3.27 1.26
N LEU A 237 9.18 3.74 0.50
CA LEU A 237 9.30 4.86 -0.43
C LEU A 237 8.02 5.69 -0.37
N SER A 238 8.14 7.01 -0.27
CA SER A 238 6.97 7.90 -0.34
C SER A 238 6.60 8.25 -1.78
N SER A 239 5.32 8.54 -2.01
CA SER A 239 4.85 9.11 -3.28
C SER A 239 5.48 10.47 -3.58
N ARG A 240 5.79 11.28 -2.56
CA ARG A 240 6.48 12.55 -2.72
C ARG A 240 7.92 12.37 -3.20
N GLN A 241 8.67 11.40 -2.67
CA GLN A 241 10.01 11.08 -3.20
C GLN A 241 9.95 10.71 -4.69
N ILE A 242 8.99 9.88 -5.09
CA ILE A 242 8.80 9.55 -6.52
C ILE A 242 8.50 10.80 -7.34
N HIS A 243 7.61 11.67 -6.84
CA HIS A 243 7.25 12.91 -7.55
C HIS A 243 8.44 13.85 -7.72
N HIS A 244 9.20 14.11 -6.64
CA HIS A 244 10.36 15.00 -6.70
C HIS A 244 11.47 14.43 -7.58
N GLU A 245 11.70 13.13 -7.53
CA GLU A 245 12.68 12.46 -8.40
C GLU A 245 12.27 12.49 -9.87
N LEU A 246 10.98 12.26 -10.14
CA LEU A 246 10.40 12.38 -11.48
C LEU A 246 10.44 13.81 -12.00
N PHE A 247 10.18 14.80 -11.14
CA PHE A 247 10.32 16.20 -11.50
C PHE A 247 11.77 16.54 -11.86
N ARG A 248 12.75 16.04 -11.10
CA ARG A 248 14.17 16.19 -11.45
C ARG A 248 14.48 15.55 -12.81
N TYR A 249 13.99 14.34 -13.04
CA TYR A 249 14.11 13.65 -14.33
C TYR A 249 13.52 14.49 -15.49
N GLU A 250 12.34 15.08 -15.30
CA GLU A 250 11.66 15.93 -16.28
C GLU A 250 12.48 17.19 -16.64
N GLN A 251 13.24 17.74 -15.68
CA GLN A 251 14.15 18.89 -15.90
C GLN A 251 15.45 18.48 -16.59
N GLU A 252 16.03 17.34 -16.23
CA GLU A 252 17.36 16.91 -16.69
C GLU A 252 17.32 16.09 -17.98
N ARG A 253 16.20 15.45 -18.29
CA ARG A 253 16.03 14.60 -19.47
C ARG A 253 14.83 15.05 -20.31
N VAL A 254 13.65 14.47 -20.06
CA VAL A 254 12.49 14.71 -20.92
C VAL A 254 11.22 14.81 -20.10
N THR A 255 10.36 15.74 -20.52
CA THR A 255 8.95 15.80 -20.11
C THR A 255 8.08 15.31 -21.25
N ASN A 256 7.27 14.28 -21.01
CA ASN A 256 6.34 13.73 -21.98
C ASN A 256 5.10 13.10 -21.32
N ASP A 257 4.21 12.57 -22.15
CA ASP A 257 3.00 11.87 -21.70
C ASP A 257 3.27 10.74 -20.70
N SER A 258 4.38 10.01 -20.82
CA SER A 258 4.74 8.90 -19.92
C SER A 258 5.18 9.37 -18.55
N THR A 259 6.01 10.42 -18.49
CA THR A 259 6.42 11.04 -17.22
C THR A 259 5.20 11.59 -16.47
N TYR A 260 4.29 12.26 -17.18
CA TYR A 260 2.99 12.65 -16.61
C TYR A 260 2.16 11.45 -16.14
N TRP A 261 2.14 10.35 -16.91
CA TRP A 261 1.30 9.20 -16.58
C TRP A 261 1.71 8.54 -15.26
N LEU A 262 2.98 8.59 -14.86
CA LEU A 262 3.36 8.11 -13.52
C LEU A 262 2.72 8.94 -12.41
N ARG A 263 2.68 10.28 -12.55
CA ARG A 263 1.95 11.16 -11.61
C ARG A 263 0.45 10.86 -11.61
N PHE A 264 -0.13 10.61 -12.78
CA PHE A 264 -1.54 10.21 -12.91
C PHE A 264 -1.88 8.96 -12.10
N GLU A 265 -1.00 7.96 -12.08
CA GLU A 265 -1.21 6.72 -11.34
C GLU A 265 -0.99 6.90 -9.83
N LEU A 266 -0.08 7.79 -9.41
CA LEU A 266 0.03 8.20 -8.01
C LEU A 266 -1.25 8.91 -7.52
N LEU A 267 -1.91 9.70 -8.38
CA LEU A 267 -3.19 10.31 -8.04
C LEU A 267 -4.31 9.28 -7.87
N TRP A 268 -4.28 8.15 -8.59
CA TRP A 268 -5.22 7.04 -8.35
C TRP A 268 -5.01 6.43 -6.97
N ARG A 269 -3.75 6.26 -6.55
CA ARG A 269 -3.41 5.79 -5.20
C ARG A 269 -4.00 6.72 -4.14
N ASP A 270 -3.75 8.03 -4.24
CA ASP A 270 -4.31 9.02 -3.32
C ASP A 270 -5.85 9.01 -3.34
N TYR A 271 -6.46 8.94 -4.53
CA TYR A 271 -7.90 8.91 -4.68
C TYR A 271 -8.56 7.76 -3.90
N PHE A 272 -7.99 6.55 -4.00
CA PHE A 272 -8.54 5.39 -3.28
C PHE A 272 -8.35 5.50 -1.77
N LYS A 273 -7.24 6.07 -1.28
CA LYS A 273 -7.06 6.38 0.15
C LYS A 273 -8.11 7.35 0.66
N PHE A 274 -8.32 8.48 -0.04
CA PHE A 274 -9.37 9.43 0.34
C PHE A 274 -10.77 8.83 0.22
N LEU A 275 -11.02 7.97 -0.78
CA LEU A 275 -12.29 7.28 -0.95
C LEU A 275 -12.58 6.34 0.24
N SER A 276 -11.56 5.59 0.67
CA SER A 276 -11.63 4.71 1.84
C SER A 276 -11.99 5.51 3.10
N ARG A 277 -11.26 6.58 3.39
CA ARG A 277 -11.52 7.43 4.56
C ARG A 277 -12.90 8.10 4.53
N LYS A 278 -13.35 8.57 3.37
CA LYS A 278 -14.70 9.16 3.23
C LYS A 278 -15.82 8.16 3.49
N ASN A 279 -15.67 6.92 3.04
CA ASN A 279 -16.77 5.95 3.03
C ASN A 279 -16.68 4.87 4.12
N GLY A 280 -15.53 4.78 4.81
CA GLY A 280 -15.25 3.82 5.87
C GLY A 280 -15.63 2.40 5.47
N ASN A 281 -16.32 1.71 6.38
CA ASN A 281 -16.66 0.30 6.23
C ASN A 281 -17.49 -0.06 4.98
N ARG A 282 -18.11 0.92 4.31
CA ARG A 282 -18.92 0.67 3.11
C ARG A 282 -18.08 0.13 1.95
N ILE A 283 -16.79 0.45 1.87
CA ILE A 283 -15.93 -0.03 0.79
C ILE A 283 -15.60 -1.52 0.91
N PHE A 284 -15.86 -2.15 2.05
CA PHE A 284 -15.59 -3.58 2.30
C PHE A 284 -16.84 -4.47 2.24
N ARG A 285 -18.03 -3.87 2.09
CA ARG A 285 -19.32 -4.58 2.08
C ARG A 285 -19.69 -4.98 0.67
N GLN A 286 -20.34 -6.14 0.53
CA GLN A 286 -20.78 -6.65 -0.78
C GLN A 286 -21.65 -5.64 -1.55
N GLN A 287 -22.49 -4.85 -0.86
CA GLN A 287 -23.30 -3.80 -1.47
C GLN A 287 -22.48 -2.63 -2.04
N GLY A 288 -21.28 -2.38 -1.52
CA GLY A 288 -20.44 -1.26 -1.90
C GLY A 288 -21.04 0.10 -1.53
N LEU A 289 -20.90 1.07 -2.44
CA LEU A 289 -21.35 2.45 -2.24
C LEU A 289 -22.71 2.74 -2.87
N ARG A 290 -23.22 1.83 -3.70
CA ARG A 290 -24.52 1.92 -4.36
C ARG A 290 -25.60 1.23 -3.55
N SER A 291 -26.49 2.01 -2.93
CA SER A 291 -27.59 1.51 -2.10
C SER A 291 -28.84 1.13 -2.89
N ASP A 292 -28.88 1.46 -4.18
CA ASP A 292 -30.00 1.24 -5.10
C ASP A 292 -29.97 -0.13 -5.80
N GLN A 293 -28.88 -0.90 -5.65
CA GLN A 293 -28.72 -2.20 -6.29
C GLN A 293 -28.90 -3.33 -5.27
N ASN A 294 -29.92 -4.17 -5.50
CA ASN A 294 -30.11 -5.40 -4.74
C ASN A 294 -28.89 -6.33 -4.86
N LEU A 295 -28.68 -7.14 -3.83
CA LEU A 295 -27.72 -8.22 -3.89
C LEU A 295 -28.40 -9.41 -4.56
N GLU A 296 -27.81 -9.89 -5.65
CA GLU A 296 -28.18 -11.18 -6.21
C GLU A 296 -27.80 -12.30 -5.23
N PRO A 297 -28.65 -13.32 -5.04
CA PRO A 297 -28.30 -14.50 -4.26
C PRO A 297 -27.02 -15.15 -4.79
N VAL A 298 -26.16 -15.61 -3.87
CA VAL A 298 -24.97 -16.38 -4.24
C VAL A 298 -25.43 -17.76 -4.68
N GLY A 299 -25.27 -18.08 -5.98
CA GLY A 299 -25.68 -19.37 -6.52
C GLY A 299 -24.89 -20.54 -5.93
N GLU A 300 -25.48 -21.74 -5.93
CA GLU A 300 -24.90 -22.95 -5.30
C GLU A 300 -23.51 -23.32 -5.83
N LEU A 301 -23.26 -23.11 -7.13
CA LEU A 301 -21.96 -23.37 -7.77
C LEU A 301 -20.94 -22.23 -7.61
N ALA A 302 -21.24 -21.16 -6.86
CA ALA A 302 -20.30 -20.04 -6.71
C ALA A 302 -19.01 -20.45 -6.00
N GLN A 303 -19.09 -21.35 -5.02
CA GLN A 303 -17.91 -21.84 -4.29
C GLN A 303 -16.98 -22.65 -5.19
N GLU A 304 -17.52 -23.55 -6.02
CA GLU A 304 -16.73 -24.32 -6.99
C GLU A 304 -16.04 -23.40 -8.02
N ARG A 305 -16.80 -22.45 -8.58
CA ARG A 305 -16.27 -21.44 -9.52
C ARG A 305 -15.19 -20.56 -8.88
N TYR A 306 -15.36 -20.21 -7.61
CA TYR A 306 -14.35 -19.46 -6.86
C TYR A 306 -13.07 -20.27 -6.68
N LEU A 307 -13.17 -21.54 -6.29
CA LEU A 307 -12.01 -22.42 -6.11
C LEU A 307 -11.27 -22.68 -7.42
N SER A 308 -11.99 -22.87 -8.53
CA SER A 308 -11.35 -23.01 -9.84
C SER A 308 -10.62 -21.72 -10.26
N TRP A 309 -11.19 -20.55 -9.95
CA TRP A 309 -10.50 -19.28 -10.15
C TRP A 309 -9.26 -19.14 -9.29
N CYS A 310 -9.32 -19.38 -7.97
CA CYS A 310 -8.15 -19.30 -7.08
C CYS A 310 -7.03 -20.25 -7.46
N THR A 311 -7.36 -21.39 -8.07
CA THR A 311 -6.36 -22.41 -8.46
C THR A 311 -5.90 -22.29 -9.91
N GLY A 312 -6.34 -21.27 -10.66
CA GLY A 312 -5.98 -21.10 -12.07
C GLY A 312 -6.49 -22.24 -12.98
N LYS A 313 -7.67 -22.80 -12.66
CA LYS A 313 -8.30 -23.92 -13.37
C LYS A 313 -9.63 -23.52 -14.01
N THR A 314 -9.75 -22.26 -14.44
CA THR A 314 -10.91 -21.78 -15.18
C THR A 314 -10.85 -22.22 -16.64
N ALA A 315 -11.92 -21.99 -17.41
CA ALA A 315 -11.94 -22.23 -18.85
C ALA A 315 -11.06 -21.24 -19.66
N ASP A 316 -10.58 -20.15 -19.05
CA ASP A 316 -9.81 -19.10 -19.74
C ASP A 316 -8.33 -19.18 -19.35
N SER A 317 -7.48 -19.50 -20.33
CA SER A 317 -6.03 -19.67 -20.14
C SER A 317 -5.32 -18.37 -19.74
N PHE A 318 -5.82 -17.21 -20.17
CA PHE A 318 -5.21 -15.93 -19.83
C PHE A 318 -5.49 -15.57 -18.37
N VAL A 319 -6.70 -15.84 -17.88
CA VAL A 319 -7.05 -15.71 -16.46
C VAL A 319 -6.21 -16.67 -15.62
N ASN A 320 -6.09 -17.93 -16.04
CA ASN A 320 -5.31 -18.94 -15.32
C ASN A 320 -3.84 -18.53 -15.18
N ALA A 321 -3.22 -18.04 -16.26
CA ALA A 321 -1.82 -17.59 -16.25
C ALA A 321 -1.58 -16.47 -15.23
N ASN A 322 -2.51 -15.52 -15.13
CA ASN A 322 -2.42 -14.45 -14.16
C ASN A 322 -2.58 -14.97 -12.72
N ILE A 323 -3.51 -15.89 -12.47
CA ILE A 323 -3.65 -16.49 -11.14
C ILE A 323 -2.41 -17.32 -10.75
N HIS A 324 -1.83 -18.07 -11.68
CA HIS A 324 -0.59 -18.79 -11.43
C HIS A 324 0.56 -17.83 -11.09
N GLU A 325 0.73 -16.72 -11.83
CA GLU A 325 1.71 -15.67 -11.47
C GLU A 325 1.47 -15.14 -10.05
N LEU A 326 0.23 -14.81 -9.70
CA LEU A 326 -0.11 -14.32 -8.36
C LEU A 326 0.25 -15.33 -7.27
N ASN A 327 -0.08 -16.60 -7.48
CA ASN A 327 0.12 -17.64 -6.47
C ASN A 327 1.60 -17.99 -6.29
N GLU A 328 2.37 -17.96 -7.37
CA GLU A 328 3.80 -18.27 -7.34
C GLU A 328 4.67 -17.09 -6.86
N THR A 329 4.26 -15.85 -7.16
CA THR A 329 5.12 -14.67 -6.94
C THR A 329 4.57 -13.66 -5.93
N GLY A 330 3.28 -13.75 -5.60
CA GLY A 330 2.59 -12.73 -4.81
C GLY A 330 2.38 -11.40 -5.56
N TRP A 331 2.66 -11.32 -6.87
CA TRP A 331 2.46 -10.12 -7.68
C TRP A 331 1.62 -10.42 -8.92
N MET A 332 0.97 -9.39 -9.46
CA MET A 332 0.28 -9.48 -10.74
C MET A 332 0.28 -8.09 -11.40
N SER A 333 0.49 -8.04 -12.72
CA SER A 333 0.38 -6.79 -13.49
C SER A 333 -0.99 -6.12 -13.30
N ASN A 334 -1.06 -4.79 -13.37
CA ASN A 334 -2.34 -4.08 -13.28
C ASN A 334 -3.34 -4.57 -14.36
N ARG A 335 -2.85 -4.86 -15.57
CA ARG A 335 -3.67 -5.41 -16.65
C ARG A 335 -4.22 -6.78 -16.29
N GLY A 336 -3.40 -7.64 -15.69
CA GLY A 336 -3.82 -8.93 -15.12
C GLY A 336 -4.90 -8.78 -14.07
N ARG A 337 -4.67 -7.93 -13.07
CA ARG A 337 -5.59 -7.69 -11.94
C ARG A 337 -6.98 -7.29 -12.43
N GLN A 338 -7.05 -6.39 -13.41
CA GLN A 338 -8.32 -5.97 -14.02
C GLN A 338 -9.07 -7.12 -14.70
N ASN A 339 -8.35 -7.98 -15.43
CA ASN A 339 -8.93 -9.10 -16.16
C ASN A 339 -9.43 -10.20 -15.23
N VAL A 340 -8.61 -10.65 -14.27
CA VAL A 340 -9.02 -11.73 -13.36
C VAL A 340 -10.16 -11.29 -12.44
N ALA A 341 -10.18 -10.02 -12.03
CA ALA A 341 -11.28 -9.48 -11.23
C ALA A 341 -12.57 -9.37 -12.05
N SER A 342 -12.49 -8.82 -13.27
CA SER A 342 -13.66 -8.78 -14.17
C SER A 342 -14.20 -10.19 -14.45
N TYR A 343 -13.32 -11.15 -14.70
CA TYR A 343 -13.70 -12.54 -14.97
C TYR A 343 -14.44 -13.18 -13.80
N LEU A 344 -13.90 -13.02 -12.58
CA LEU A 344 -14.53 -13.51 -11.36
C LEU A 344 -15.95 -12.93 -11.19
N ILE A 345 -16.09 -11.63 -11.37
CA ILE A 345 -17.34 -10.90 -11.09
C ILE A 345 -18.40 -11.19 -12.15
N HIS A 346 -18.04 -11.15 -13.43
CA HIS A 346 -19.02 -11.11 -14.52
C HIS A 346 -19.21 -12.46 -15.21
N GLN A 347 -18.12 -13.21 -15.43
CA GLN A 347 -18.18 -14.51 -16.09
C GLN A 347 -18.48 -15.62 -15.09
N LEU A 348 -17.82 -15.60 -13.93
CA LEU A 348 -18.05 -16.60 -12.89
C LEU A 348 -19.19 -16.23 -11.94
N GLN A 349 -19.67 -14.98 -11.95
CA GLN A 349 -20.74 -14.48 -11.08
C GLN A 349 -20.47 -14.75 -9.59
N VAL A 350 -19.19 -14.65 -9.19
CA VAL A 350 -18.77 -14.82 -7.80
C VAL A 350 -18.76 -13.45 -7.12
N PRO A 351 -19.15 -13.35 -5.83
CA PRO A 351 -19.06 -12.10 -5.07
C PRO A 351 -17.68 -11.47 -5.14
N TRP A 352 -17.62 -10.21 -5.59
CA TRP A 352 -16.37 -9.46 -5.76
C TRP A 352 -15.53 -9.39 -4.47
N THR A 353 -16.17 -9.39 -3.30
CA THR A 353 -15.50 -9.37 -1.99
C THR A 353 -14.67 -10.62 -1.72
N TRP A 354 -14.99 -11.76 -2.36
CA TRP A 354 -14.20 -12.99 -2.23
C TRP A 354 -12.87 -12.85 -2.96
N GLY A 355 -12.88 -12.31 -4.18
CA GLY A 355 -11.67 -12.01 -4.92
C GLY A 355 -10.81 -10.92 -4.24
N ALA A 356 -11.44 -9.89 -3.67
CA ALA A 356 -10.75 -8.86 -2.90
C ALA A 356 -9.99 -9.45 -1.69
N ARG A 357 -10.61 -10.39 -0.96
CA ARG A 357 -9.98 -11.12 0.15
C ARG A 357 -8.88 -12.07 -0.32
N TYR A 358 -9.07 -12.73 -1.46
CA TYR A 358 -8.03 -13.57 -2.04
C TYR A 358 -6.78 -12.75 -2.38
N PHE A 359 -6.97 -11.57 -2.97
CA PHE A 359 -5.89 -10.62 -3.23
C PHE A 359 -5.26 -10.09 -1.94
N GLU A 360 -6.07 -9.86 -0.90
CA GLU A 360 -5.55 -9.56 0.44
C GLU A 360 -4.69 -10.68 1.00
N GLU A 361 -4.91 -11.95 0.67
CA GLU A 361 -4.02 -13.02 1.12
C GLU A 361 -2.73 -13.08 0.29
N GLN A 362 -2.87 -13.04 -1.05
CA GLN A 362 -1.78 -13.37 -1.97
C GLN A 362 -0.85 -12.20 -2.30
N LEU A 363 -1.37 -10.97 -2.42
CA LEU A 363 -0.58 -9.84 -2.91
C LEU A 363 0.48 -9.41 -1.89
N PHE A 364 1.76 -9.42 -2.28
CA PHE A 364 2.82 -8.85 -1.47
C PHE A 364 2.82 -7.31 -1.46
N ASP A 365 2.21 -6.69 -2.47
CA ASP A 365 1.91 -5.26 -2.53
C ASP A 365 0.47 -4.95 -2.12
N TYR A 366 -0.12 -5.72 -1.20
CA TYR A 366 -1.45 -5.40 -0.70
C TYR A 366 -1.47 -4.04 0.02
N ASP A 367 -2.47 -3.24 -0.32
CA ASP A 367 -2.89 -2.05 0.41
C ASP A 367 -4.42 -2.10 0.50
N PRO A 368 -5.02 -1.97 1.70
CA PRO A 368 -6.46 -2.13 1.89
C PRO A 368 -7.28 -1.11 1.09
N ASP A 369 -6.82 0.13 1.01
CA ASP A 369 -7.54 1.19 0.31
C ASP A 369 -7.52 0.95 -1.21
N LEU A 370 -6.36 0.56 -1.74
CA LEU A 370 -6.14 0.39 -3.18
C LEU A 370 -6.76 -0.91 -3.68
N ASN A 371 -6.59 -2.02 -2.95
CA ASN A 371 -7.14 -3.31 -3.35
C ASN A 371 -8.66 -3.26 -3.34
N TRP A 372 -9.26 -2.92 -2.20
CA TRP A 372 -10.72 -2.87 -2.08
C TRP A 372 -11.32 -1.77 -2.93
N GLY A 373 -10.65 -0.62 -3.05
CA GLY A 373 -11.04 0.45 -3.98
C GLY A 373 -11.11 0.00 -5.43
N ASN A 374 -10.11 -0.72 -5.94
CA ASN A 374 -10.10 -1.23 -7.32
C ASN A 374 -11.15 -2.34 -7.53
N TRP A 375 -11.29 -3.27 -6.59
CA TRP A 375 -12.32 -4.32 -6.67
C TRP A 375 -13.73 -3.74 -6.64
N LEU A 376 -13.97 -2.75 -5.77
CA LEU A 376 -15.21 -2.00 -5.69
C LEU A 376 -15.49 -1.22 -6.99
N TYR A 377 -14.45 -0.67 -7.60
CA TYR A 377 -14.53 0.03 -8.88
C TYR A 377 -14.93 -0.91 -10.02
N LEU A 378 -14.33 -2.12 -10.07
CA LEU A 378 -14.60 -3.12 -11.11
C LEU A 378 -15.94 -3.84 -10.90
N SER A 379 -16.43 -3.97 -9.67
CA SER A 379 -17.73 -4.60 -9.39
C SER A 379 -18.94 -3.80 -9.87
N GLY A 380 -18.74 -2.54 -10.30
CA GLY A 380 -19.82 -1.63 -10.64
C GLY A 380 -20.59 -1.10 -9.42
N ARG A 381 -20.20 -1.50 -8.20
CA ARG A 381 -20.81 -1.05 -6.92
C ARG A 381 -20.07 0.12 -6.27
N GLY A 382 -19.00 0.59 -6.90
CA GLY A 382 -18.23 1.76 -6.50
C GLY A 382 -18.75 3.05 -7.11
N THR A 383 -17.80 3.91 -7.46
CA THR A 383 -18.08 5.31 -7.79
C THR A 383 -18.04 5.64 -9.29
N ASP A 384 -17.59 4.73 -10.16
CA ASP A 384 -17.71 4.91 -11.63
C ASP A 384 -19.16 4.67 -12.07
N PRO A 385 -19.79 5.60 -12.80
CA PRO A 385 -21.11 5.36 -13.40
C PRO A 385 -21.12 4.25 -14.46
N ARG A 386 -19.97 3.90 -15.04
CA ARG A 386 -19.84 2.94 -16.14
C ARG A 386 -19.68 1.51 -15.63
N SER A 387 -20.29 0.56 -16.36
CA SER A 387 -19.97 -0.87 -16.22
C SER A 387 -18.64 -1.16 -16.94
N ARG A 388 -17.66 -1.70 -16.22
CA ARG A 388 -16.33 -2.04 -16.76
C ARG A 388 -16.16 -3.55 -16.84
N VAL A 389 -16.75 -4.14 -17.87
CA VAL A 389 -16.58 -5.56 -18.17
C VAL A 389 -15.44 -5.74 -19.17
N PHE A 390 -14.47 -6.57 -18.82
CA PHE A 390 -13.37 -6.96 -19.69
C PHE A 390 -13.69 -8.30 -20.35
N ASN A 391 -13.44 -8.39 -21.65
CA ASN A 391 -13.45 -9.66 -22.38
C ASN A 391 -12.03 -10.24 -22.36
N ALA A 392 -11.82 -11.28 -21.55
CA ALA A 392 -10.49 -11.86 -21.32
C ALA A 392 -9.81 -12.34 -22.61
N ALA A 393 -10.54 -12.98 -23.53
CA ALA A 393 -10.00 -13.41 -24.82
C ALA A 393 -9.50 -12.24 -25.68
N LEU A 394 -10.27 -11.15 -25.78
CA LEU A 394 -9.84 -9.94 -26.50
C LEU A 394 -8.63 -9.29 -25.80
N GLN A 395 -8.58 -9.32 -24.48
CA GLN A 395 -7.46 -8.77 -23.72
C GLN A 395 -6.19 -9.60 -23.93
N ALA A 396 -6.30 -10.93 -23.99
CA ALA A 396 -5.20 -11.81 -24.34
C ALA A 396 -4.67 -11.51 -25.76
N GLN A 397 -5.55 -11.33 -26.75
CA GLN A 397 -5.14 -10.96 -28.11
C GLN A 397 -4.39 -9.63 -28.18
N ILE A 398 -4.80 -8.64 -27.39
CA ILE A 398 -4.19 -7.30 -27.39
C ILE A 398 -2.86 -7.28 -26.63
N TYR A 399 -2.80 -7.92 -25.46
CA TYR A 399 -1.68 -7.78 -24.52
C TYR A 399 -0.73 -8.98 -24.45
N ASP A 400 -1.11 -10.11 -25.05
CA ASP A 400 -0.29 -11.33 -25.16
C ASP A 400 -0.49 -12.02 -26.54
N PRO A 401 -0.33 -11.32 -27.69
CA PRO A 401 -0.64 -11.87 -29.01
C PRO A 401 0.17 -13.12 -29.41
N GLY A 402 1.32 -13.36 -28.78
CA GLY A 402 2.15 -14.56 -28.99
C GLY A 402 1.97 -15.66 -27.94
N GLU A 403 1.06 -15.45 -26.98
CA GLU A 403 0.83 -16.31 -25.81
C GLU A 403 2.10 -16.56 -24.97
N VAL A 404 3.06 -15.62 -25.02
CA VAL A 404 4.35 -15.79 -24.33
C VAL A 404 4.12 -15.76 -22.82
N TYR A 405 3.23 -14.89 -22.35
CA TYR A 405 2.86 -14.82 -20.94
C TYR A 405 2.10 -16.07 -20.50
N GLN A 406 1.10 -16.49 -21.28
CA GLN A 406 0.33 -17.70 -20.98
C GLN A 406 1.20 -18.96 -20.96
N LYS A 407 2.11 -19.13 -21.92
CA LYS A 407 3.05 -20.27 -21.97
C LYS A 407 4.03 -20.26 -20.79
N LYS A 408 4.39 -19.09 -20.27
CA LYS A 408 5.26 -18.99 -19.09
C LYS A 408 4.58 -19.52 -17.83
N TRP A 409 3.32 -19.16 -17.61
CA TRP A 409 2.65 -19.37 -16.32
C TRP A 409 1.65 -20.54 -16.31
N ASN A 410 1.18 -21.03 -17.46
CA ASN A 410 0.35 -22.24 -17.53
C ASN A 410 1.18 -23.50 -17.79
N ARG A 411 2.44 -23.54 -17.34
CA ARG A 411 3.30 -24.70 -17.59
C ARG A 411 2.65 -25.94 -16.96
N ALA A 412 2.53 -26.98 -17.78
CA ALA A 412 2.02 -28.29 -17.39
C ALA A 412 3.00 -29.01 -16.46
#